data_AF-A0A7W0VP16-F1
#
_entry.id   AF-A0A7W0VP16-F1
#
_cell.length_a   1.000
_cell.length_b   1.000
_cell.length_c   1.000
_cell.angle_alpha   90.00
_cell.angle_beta   90.00
_cell.angle_gamma   90.00
#
_symmetry.space_group_name_H-M   'P 1'
#
loop_
_entity.id
_entity.type
_entity.pdbx_description
1 polymer ?
#
loop_
_entity_poly.entity_id
_entity_poly.type
_entity_poly.pdbx_seq_one_letter_code
_entity_poly.pdbx_strand_id
1 'polypeptide(L)'
;MRRAVVFTVLALLAACKGDRQKCETACRNYGTLMYWDVVDKELAELPADQREATRKKKLAEFSSQLENGVDTCVSQCESANNEKQTACMIGAKTAAEVKKCTE
;
A
#
# COMPACT_ATOMS: atom_id res chain seq x y z
N MET A 1 -40.94 37.20 22.90
CA MET A 1 -40.83 35.80 22.42
C MET A 1 -39.37 35.41 22.51
N ARG A 2 -39.04 34.54 23.48
CA ARG A 2 -37.67 34.18 23.90
C ARG A 2 -37.44 32.71 23.54
N ARG A 3 -36.25 32.42 23.00
CA ARG A 3 -35.59 31.09 22.91
C ARG A 3 -36.27 30.15 21.89
N ALA A 4 -35.59 29.50 20.96
CA ALA A 4 -34.24 28.95 21.01
C ALA A 4 -33.65 28.87 19.59
N VAL A 5 -32.48 29.49 19.40
CA VAL A 5 -31.57 29.20 18.29
C VAL A 5 -30.32 28.64 18.94
N VAL A 6 -30.32 27.37 19.34
CA VAL A 6 -29.07 26.70 19.72
C VAL A 6 -29.19 25.20 19.50
N PHE A 7 -28.09 24.62 19.01
CA PHE A 7 -27.73 23.21 18.99
C PHE A 7 -28.16 22.37 17.78
N THR A 8 -27.41 22.48 16.68
CA THR A 8 -26.99 21.28 15.94
C THR A 8 -25.69 21.53 15.16
N VAL A 9 -24.62 21.91 15.86
CA VAL A 9 -23.24 21.87 15.32
C VAL A 9 -22.49 20.79 16.10
N LEU A 10 -22.74 19.51 15.80
CA LEU A 10 -22.08 18.39 16.49
C LEU A 10 -22.11 17.09 15.67
N ALA A 11 -21.93 17.17 14.35
CA ALA A 11 -21.87 15.99 13.48
C ALA A 11 -20.63 15.94 12.54
N LEU A 12 -19.53 16.62 12.88
CA LEU A 12 -18.31 16.66 12.06
C LEU A 12 -17.09 15.95 12.68
N LEU A 13 -17.26 15.22 13.78
CA LEU A 13 -16.16 14.51 14.45
C LEU A 13 -16.13 13.00 14.16
N ALA A 14 -16.93 12.52 13.21
CA ALA A 14 -16.86 11.13 12.77
C ALA A 14 -15.72 10.95 11.74
N ALA A 15 -14.54 10.61 12.27
CA ALA A 15 -13.46 9.84 11.64
C ALA A 15 -12.58 10.51 10.55
N CYS A 16 -11.56 11.25 10.99
CA CYS A 16 -10.36 11.59 10.19
C CYS A 16 -9.44 10.36 9.97
N LYS A 17 -9.97 9.20 9.57
CA LYS A 17 -9.17 8.06 9.13
C LYS A 17 -9.07 8.07 7.61
N GLY A 18 -7.92 7.63 7.10
CA GLY A 18 -7.71 7.43 5.67
C GLY A 18 -8.66 6.38 5.08
N ASP A 19 -8.87 6.47 3.78
CA ASP A 19 -9.70 5.53 3.03
C ASP A 19 -9.03 4.15 2.99
N ARG A 20 -9.64 3.18 3.68
CA ARG A 20 -9.16 1.80 3.78
C ARG A 20 -8.88 1.17 2.43
N GLN A 21 -9.79 1.35 1.46
CA GLN A 21 -9.68 0.71 0.15
C GLN A 21 -8.54 1.31 -0.67
N LYS A 22 -8.36 2.65 -0.60
CA LYS A 22 -7.20 3.30 -1.20
C LYS A 22 -5.91 2.87 -0.52
N CYS A 23 -5.90 2.75 0.80
CA CYS A 23 -4.76 2.26 1.56
C CYS A 23 -4.39 0.83 1.18
N GLU A 24 -5.37 -0.07 1.03
CA GLU A 24 -5.12 -1.44 0.57
C GLU A 24 -4.54 -1.46 -0.84
N THR A 25 -5.09 -0.68 -1.75
CA THR A 25 -4.59 -0.57 -3.12
C THR A 25 -3.15 -0.04 -3.14
N ALA A 26 -2.85 1.01 -2.37
CA ALA A 26 -1.52 1.59 -2.24
C ALA A 26 -0.51 0.58 -1.67
N CYS A 27 -0.85 -0.08 -0.55
CA CYS A 27 0.00 -1.04 0.13
C CYS A 27 0.28 -2.27 -0.73
N ARG A 28 -0.74 -2.80 -1.42
CA ARG A 28 -0.55 -3.92 -2.35
C ARG A 28 0.32 -3.52 -3.53
N ASN A 29 0.14 -2.33 -4.10
CA ASN A 29 0.98 -1.85 -5.21
C ASN A 29 2.45 -1.69 -4.76
N TYR A 30 2.68 -1.04 -3.63
CA TYR A 30 4.02 -0.87 -3.05
C TYR A 30 4.69 -2.22 -2.80
N GLY A 31 4.02 -3.13 -2.09
CA GLY A 31 4.56 -4.46 -1.78
C GLY A 31 4.87 -5.25 -3.05
N THR A 32 3.98 -5.20 -4.05
CA THR A 32 4.19 -5.89 -5.34
C THR A 32 5.41 -5.35 -6.07
N LEU A 33 5.50 -4.05 -6.26
CA LEU A 33 6.58 -3.42 -7.03
C LEU A 33 7.93 -3.64 -6.35
N MET A 34 8.01 -3.44 -5.03
CA MET A 34 9.24 -3.63 -4.27
C MET A 34 9.69 -5.10 -4.25
N TYR A 35 8.75 -6.04 -4.07
CA TYR A 35 9.07 -7.47 -4.07
C TYR A 35 9.65 -7.91 -5.41
N TRP A 36 8.97 -7.58 -6.51
CA TRP A 36 9.41 -8.02 -7.83
C TRP A 36 10.68 -7.33 -8.30
N ASP A 37 10.96 -6.09 -7.89
CA ASP A 37 12.25 -5.45 -8.16
C ASP A 37 13.42 -6.20 -7.50
N VAL A 38 13.25 -6.71 -6.28
CA VAL A 38 14.26 -7.56 -5.63
C VAL A 38 14.37 -8.90 -6.34
N VAL A 39 13.24 -9.57 -6.60
CA VAL A 39 13.24 -10.88 -7.26
C VAL A 39 13.83 -10.82 -8.67
N ASP A 40 13.52 -9.79 -9.45
CA ASP A 40 14.05 -9.66 -10.81
C ASP A 40 15.57 -9.49 -10.81
N LYS A 41 16.13 -8.82 -9.80
CA LYS A 41 17.59 -8.73 -9.60
C LYS A 41 18.19 -10.09 -9.23
N GLU A 42 17.58 -10.81 -8.28
CA GLU A 42 18.00 -12.18 -7.92
C GLU A 42 17.96 -13.12 -9.14
N LEU A 43 16.90 -13.06 -9.95
CA LEU A 43 16.76 -13.89 -11.15
C LEU A 43 17.80 -13.54 -12.22
N ALA A 44 18.20 -12.28 -12.34
CA ALA A 44 19.22 -11.86 -13.30
C ALA A 44 20.60 -12.48 -13.00
N GLU A 45 20.89 -12.73 -11.72
CA GLU A 45 22.14 -13.35 -11.25
C GLU A 45 22.17 -14.87 -11.45
N LEU A 46 21.01 -15.51 -11.68
CA LEU A 46 20.91 -16.96 -11.87
C LEU A 46 21.24 -17.41 -13.31
N PRO A 47 21.74 -18.64 -13.47
CA PRO A 47 21.80 -19.33 -14.76
C PRO A 47 20.42 -19.39 -15.43
N ALA A 48 20.38 -19.24 -16.75
CA ALA A 48 19.13 -19.12 -17.52
C ALA A 48 18.16 -20.30 -17.32
N ASP A 49 18.69 -21.50 -17.15
CA ASP A 49 17.95 -22.75 -16.89
C ASP A 49 17.33 -22.81 -15.49
N GLN A 50 17.79 -22.01 -14.54
CA GLN A 50 17.27 -21.96 -13.16
C GLN A 50 16.26 -20.84 -12.93
N ARG A 51 16.18 -19.85 -13.82
CA ARG A 51 15.35 -18.65 -13.64
C ARG A 51 13.86 -18.96 -13.59
N GLU A 52 13.36 -19.79 -14.50
CA GLU A 52 11.92 -20.08 -14.57
C GLU A 52 11.43 -20.83 -13.33
N ALA A 53 12.16 -21.86 -12.91
CA ALA A 53 11.85 -22.62 -11.70
C ALA A 53 11.88 -21.72 -10.45
N THR A 54 12.88 -20.85 -10.35
CA THR A 54 12.99 -19.90 -9.24
C THR A 54 11.87 -18.87 -9.25
N ARG A 55 11.51 -18.33 -10.43
CA ARG A 55 10.40 -17.37 -10.56
C ARG A 55 9.07 -17.98 -10.10
N LYS A 56 8.80 -19.25 -10.45
CA LYS A 56 7.60 -19.97 -9.98
C LYS A 56 7.60 -20.13 -8.46
N LYS A 57 8.75 -20.45 -7.86
CA LYS A 57 8.90 -20.52 -6.41
C LYS A 57 8.61 -19.17 -5.73
N LYS A 58 9.21 -18.09 -6.24
CA LYS A 58 9.00 -16.73 -5.73
C LYS A 58 7.54 -16.28 -5.88
N LEU A 59 6.87 -16.63 -6.98
CA LEU A 59 5.44 -16.35 -7.14
C LEU A 59 4.59 -17.03 -6.05
N ALA A 60 4.91 -18.26 -5.66
CA ALA A 60 4.21 -18.95 -4.57
C ALA A 60 4.49 -18.30 -3.19
N GLU A 61 5.72 -17.84 -2.96
CA GLU A 61 6.12 -17.13 -1.74
C GLU A 61 5.47 -15.74 -1.64
N PHE A 62 5.32 -15.05 -2.77
CA PHE A 62 4.83 -13.68 -2.85
C PHE A 62 3.48 -13.51 -2.17
N SER A 63 2.51 -14.38 -2.46
CA SER A 63 1.17 -14.27 -1.86
C SER A 63 1.22 -14.33 -0.34
N SER A 64 2.00 -15.26 0.23
CA SER A 64 2.12 -15.34 1.69
C SER A 64 2.78 -14.11 2.29
N GLN A 65 3.85 -13.60 1.68
CA GLN A 65 4.54 -12.40 2.17
C GLN A 65 3.65 -11.15 2.08
N LEU A 66 2.91 -11.00 0.97
CA LEU A 66 2.00 -9.88 0.77
C LEU A 66 0.89 -9.89 1.83
N GLU A 67 0.19 -11.01 2.01
CA GLU A 67 -0.90 -11.08 2.99
C GLU A 67 -0.41 -10.89 4.43
N ASN A 68 0.80 -11.36 4.76
CA ASN A 68 1.38 -11.18 6.11
C ASN A 68 1.71 -9.70 6.42
N GLY A 69 1.99 -8.88 5.41
CA GLY A 69 2.41 -7.48 5.58
C GLY A 69 1.32 -6.44 5.29
N VAL A 70 0.36 -6.75 4.43
CA VAL A 70 -0.58 -5.77 3.88
C VAL A 70 -1.47 -5.15 4.95
N ASP A 71 -1.98 -5.94 5.91
CA ASP A 71 -2.87 -5.44 6.95
C ASP A 71 -2.19 -4.42 7.87
N THR A 72 -0.93 -4.65 8.19
CA THR A 72 -0.12 -3.70 8.98
C THR A 72 0.08 -2.41 8.20
N CYS A 73 0.42 -2.50 6.91
CA CYS A 73 0.56 -1.33 6.05
C CYS A 73 -0.76 -0.54 5.94
N VAL A 74 -1.88 -1.23 5.75
CA VAL A 74 -3.21 -0.60 5.64
C VAL A 74 -3.56 0.13 6.93
N SER A 75 -3.37 -0.51 8.09
CA SER A 75 -3.64 0.12 9.38
C SER A 75 -2.81 1.39 9.61
N GLN A 76 -1.52 1.37 9.22
CA GLN A 76 -0.66 2.55 9.28
C GLN A 76 -1.09 3.64 8.29
N CYS A 77 -1.44 3.25 7.07
CA CYS A 77 -1.92 4.18 6.04
C CYS A 77 -3.23 4.87 6.47
N GLU A 78 -4.21 4.12 7.00
CA GLU A 78 -5.46 4.66 7.51
C GLU A 78 -5.21 5.64 8.67
N SER A 79 -4.23 5.33 9.53
CA SER A 79 -3.87 6.17 10.68
C SER A 79 -3.13 7.44 10.27
N ALA A 80 -2.27 7.36 9.24
CA ALA A 80 -1.53 8.50 8.72
C ALA A 80 -2.41 9.48 7.93
N ASN A 81 -3.51 8.99 7.34
CA ASN A 81 -4.47 9.77 6.56
C ASN A 81 -3.80 10.69 5.52
N ASN A 82 -2.75 10.20 4.87
CA ASN A 82 -1.96 10.96 3.90
C ASN A 82 -2.40 10.68 2.47
N GLU A 83 -3.46 11.34 2.03
CA GLU A 83 -4.05 11.11 0.70
C GLU A 83 -3.05 11.30 -0.46
N LYS A 84 -2.11 12.25 -0.34
CA LYS A 84 -1.10 12.51 -1.37
C LYS A 84 -0.14 11.34 -1.53
N GLN A 85 0.36 10.82 -0.41
CA GLN A 85 1.22 9.64 -0.40
C GLN A 85 0.47 8.41 -0.92
N THR A 86 -0.76 8.18 -0.46
CA THR A 86 -1.60 7.07 -0.94
C THR A 86 -1.83 7.15 -2.44
N ALA A 87 -2.17 8.33 -2.97
CA ALA A 87 -2.36 8.54 -4.41
C ALA A 87 -1.07 8.32 -5.21
N CYS A 88 0.08 8.78 -4.70
CA CYS A 88 1.39 8.53 -5.29
C CYS A 88 1.67 7.02 -5.39
N MET A 89 1.48 6.30 -4.28
CA MET A 89 1.72 4.86 -4.21
C MET A 89 0.81 4.08 -5.17
N ILE A 90 -0.45 4.48 -5.33
CA ILE A 90 -1.38 3.89 -6.31
C ILE A 90 -0.93 4.16 -7.75
N GLY A 91 -0.45 5.37 -8.03
CA GLY A 91 -0.06 5.80 -9.37
C GLY A 91 1.26 5.20 -9.87
N ALA A 92 2.17 4.85 -8.96
CA ALA A 92 3.49 4.32 -9.27
C ALA A 92 3.43 3.03 -10.11
N LYS A 93 4.35 2.91 -11.07
CA LYS A 93 4.49 1.78 -12.00
C LYS A 93 5.78 1.01 -11.82
N THR A 94 6.74 1.56 -11.08
CA THR A 94 8.03 0.93 -10.80
C THR A 94 8.36 0.98 -9.31
N ALA A 95 9.25 0.09 -8.86
CA ALA A 95 9.75 0.13 -7.48
C ALA A 95 10.43 1.46 -7.15
N ALA A 96 11.18 2.04 -8.10
CA ALA A 96 11.83 3.32 -7.92
C ALA A 96 10.82 4.47 -7.74
N GLU A 97 9.71 4.46 -8.49
CA GLU A 97 8.64 5.45 -8.32
C GLU A 97 7.91 5.27 -6.99
N VAL A 98 7.55 4.04 -6.63
CA VAL A 98 6.76 3.80 -5.42
C VAL A 98 7.56 4.06 -4.15
N LYS A 99 8.87 3.83 -4.18
CA LYS A 99 9.79 4.15 -3.08
C LYS A 99 9.85 5.66 -2.81
N LYS A 100 9.86 6.49 -3.85
CA LYS A 100 9.86 7.96 -3.72
C LYS A 100 8.58 8.51 -3.08
N CYS A 101 7.48 7.76 -3.09
CA CYS A 101 6.26 8.16 -2.39
C CYS A 101 6.39 8.11 -0.86
N THR A 102 7.40 7.42 -0.33
CA THR A 102 7.62 7.21 1.11
C THR A 102 8.85 7.93 1.66
N GLU A 103 9.54 8.69 0.82
CA GLU A 103 10.70 9.53 1.16
C GLU A 103 10.25 10.98 1.40
#